data_AF-A0AAN6Z9Q3-F1
#
_entry.id   AF-A0AAN6Z9Q3-F1
#
_cell.length_a   1.000
_cell.length_b   1.000
_cell.length_c   1.000
_cell.angle_alpha   90.00
_cell.angle_beta   90.00
_cell.angle_gamma   90.00
#
_symmetry.space_group_name_H-M   'P 1'
#
loop_
_entity.id
_entity.type
_entity.pdbx_description
1 polymer ?
#
loop_
_entity_poly.entity_id
_entity_poly.type
_entity_poly.pdbx_seq_one_letter_code
_entity_poly.pdbx_strand_id
1 'polypeptide(L)'
;MVQLSTIFGTFALVMSGVRAAPNLSLRQSLPDPAGEKNVGNGAGIQFIGGQCLGAADCASGCCATLPLAGQTIGVCSGVGAQTQAGKQGCGFESRGSGNQGGNNNQGGTNNNNQGGNNNQGGNGNQGGNNNNNQGNTQTGGTVKPSTLQPDPAGAKNVGNGQGKQFITGECTSDADCASGCCALVNTGLQRFGVCSGPGANTQNGKQGCSLPVFYVRSALLLIILSMLSLLGPTVALDAPQNLIEFYNAVRAKGHCSHQLATGFYSRDRGPNTFSYCGDALSTSGVLYLQGRNGALVNLDVDCDGTATNSSTTGVDDGRCRRDLSPDLQSTTAFRDVVAGYKKPGVTDLNPYVHPYVVFGNSPGSRHRRKWRAFDPTRHGMRPLSVMAVLCPDKKTLVYGVWGDTNGDDGEKPMVGEASLALGTACGGKKVDGNSGIDEDAVLFLGFTGDEAVPGPDGADWAARDFDAFERSIEGLGGQLVQRVQRDGITDSAAGLGAGLFWLAVALFVVLIRLPPMGLF
;
A
#
# COMPACT_ATOMS: atom_id res chain seq x y z
N MET A 1 30.20 -27.97 -2.03
CA MET A 1 30.58 -27.63 -3.42
C MET A 1 29.48 -28.18 -4.31
N VAL A 2 28.67 -27.46 -5.10
CA VAL A 2 28.60 -26.05 -5.53
C VAL A 2 27.10 -25.73 -5.76
N GLN A 3 26.76 -24.45 -5.64
CA GLN A 3 25.48 -23.77 -5.86
C GLN A 3 24.65 -24.25 -7.06
N LEU A 4 23.32 -24.13 -6.94
CA LEU A 4 22.48 -23.70 -8.05
C LEU A 4 21.24 -22.96 -7.52
N SER A 5 21.37 -21.65 -7.43
CA SER A 5 20.25 -20.70 -7.33
C SER A 5 19.87 -20.24 -8.74
N THR A 6 18.67 -19.66 -8.84
CA THR A 6 18.09 -18.79 -9.89
C THR A 6 17.04 -19.41 -10.82
N ILE A 7 15.96 -18.62 -10.99
CA ILE A 7 14.92 -18.59 -12.02
C ILE A 7 13.60 -19.28 -11.63
N PHE A 8 12.60 -18.48 -11.24
CA PHE A 8 11.28 -18.40 -11.88
C PHE A 8 10.51 -17.21 -11.27
N GLY A 9 10.22 -16.19 -12.06
CA GLY A 9 9.44 -15.04 -11.62
C GLY A 9 9.17 -14.05 -12.74
N THR A 10 8.18 -14.36 -13.59
CA THR A 10 7.47 -13.37 -14.43
C THR A 10 6.24 -14.04 -15.05
N PHE A 11 5.03 -13.58 -14.68
CA PHE A 11 3.74 -13.53 -15.41
C PHE A 11 2.71 -13.09 -14.35
N ALA A 12 1.85 -12.08 -14.45
CA ALA A 12 1.46 -11.10 -15.47
C ALA A 12 0.70 -9.96 -14.76
N LEU A 13 0.63 -8.75 -15.33
CA LEU A 13 -0.64 -8.16 -15.75
C LEU A 13 -0.45 -6.85 -16.52
N VAL A 14 -1.18 -6.73 -17.63
CA VAL A 14 -1.41 -5.50 -18.37
C VAL A 14 -2.93 -5.26 -18.37
N MET A 15 -3.30 -3.97 -18.36
CA MET A 15 -4.60 -3.36 -18.68
C MET A 15 -5.60 -3.16 -17.53
N SER A 16 -5.68 -1.91 -17.06
CA SER A 16 -6.87 -1.03 -16.99
C SER A 16 -6.38 0.31 -16.42
N GLY A 17 -6.54 1.48 -17.03
CA GLY A 17 -7.75 2.05 -17.60
C GLY A 17 -8.02 3.36 -16.84
N VAL A 18 -7.37 4.44 -17.28
CA VAL A 18 -7.42 5.78 -16.66
C VAL A 18 -8.83 6.37 -16.76
N ARG A 19 -9.39 6.85 -15.64
CA ARG A 19 -10.40 7.91 -15.65
C ARG A 19 -10.02 9.03 -14.68
N ALA A 20 -10.14 10.24 -15.20
CA ALA A 20 -9.67 11.51 -14.67
C ALA A 20 -10.22 11.86 -13.28
N ALA A 21 -9.35 12.37 -12.41
CA ALA A 21 -9.74 13.11 -11.21
C ALA A 21 -9.64 14.62 -11.48
N PRO A 22 -10.69 15.42 -11.25
CA PRO A 22 -10.62 16.87 -11.36
C PRO A 22 -10.08 17.50 -10.05
N ASN A 23 -9.34 18.61 -10.20
CA ASN A 23 -8.76 19.54 -9.20
C ASN A 23 -7.23 19.49 -9.09
N LEU A 24 -6.59 20.17 -10.03
CA LEU A 24 -5.16 20.11 -10.34
C LEU A 24 -4.38 21.38 -9.92
N SER A 25 -4.72 22.04 -8.81
CA SER A 25 -4.14 23.37 -8.54
C SER A 25 -3.59 23.62 -7.13
N LEU A 26 -3.27 22.58 -6.34
CA LEU A 26 -2.69 22.84 -5.03
C LEU A 26 -1.72 21.78 -4.48
N ARG A 27 -0.75 21.27 -5.25
CA ARG A 27 0.44 20.59 -4.70
C ARG A 27 1.65 20.73 -5.65
N GLN A 28 2.57 21.64 -5.32
CA GLN A 28 3.91 21.71 -5.93
C GLN A 28 4.93 21.76 -4.79
N SER A 29 5.81 20.75 -4.70
CA SER A 29 7.06 20.86 -3.95
C SER A 29 8.14 21.40 -4.89
N LEU A 30 8.04 22.69 -5.22
CA LEU A 30 9.12 23.45 -5.86
C LEU A 30 9.74 24.39 -4.83
N PRO A 31 11.08 24.50 -4.77
CA PRO A 31 12.05 23.76 -5.56
C PRO A 31 12.26 22.31 -5.07
N ASP A 32 12.71 21.42 -5.96
CA ASP A 32 13.11 20.05 -5.58
C ASP A 32 14.36 20.12 -4.68
N PRO A 33 14.35 19.52 -3.48
CA PRO A 33 15.52 19.51 -2.58
C PRO A 33 16.68 18.65 -3.10
N ALA A 34 16.45 17.79 -4.10
CA ALA A 34 17.56 17.13 -4.77
C ALA A 34 18.46 18.20 -5.40
N GLY A 35 19.79 18.06 -5.22
CA GLY A 35 20.74 19.04 -5.75
C GLY A 35 20.84 20.35 -4.97
N GLU A 36 20.29 20.45 -3.75
CA GLU A 36 20.53 21.61 -2.85
C GLU A 36 22.02 21.96 -2.70
N LYS A 37 22.89 20.93 -2.66
CA LYS A 37 24.35 21.08 -2.64
C LYS A 37 24.95 21.81 -3.86
N ASN A 38 24.17 21.97 -4.93
CA ASN A 38 24.58 22.59 -6.19
C ASN A 38 24.05 24.03 -6.33
N VAL A 39 23.27 24.53 -5.37
CA VAL A 39 22.67 25.86 -5.43
C VAL A 39 23.75 26.93 -5.23
N GLY A 40 23.85 27.90 -6.13
CA GLY A 40 24.76 29.04 -6.03
C GLY A 40 26.23 28.74 -6.34
N ASN A 41 26.58 27.53 -6.79
CA ASN A 41 27.96 27.17 -7.09
C ASN A 41 28.40 27.54 -8.52
N GLY A 42 27.46 27.97 -9.38
CA GLY A 42 27.73 28.41 -10.75
C GLY A 42 28.31 27.33 -11.67
N ALA A 43 28.23 26.05 -11.29
CA ALA A 43 28.89 24.96 -12.00
C ALA A 43 28.02 24.36 -13.14
N GLY A 44 26.80 24.86 -13.35
CA GLY A 44 25.90 24.39 -14.40
C GLY A 44 25.45 22.96 -14.22
N ILE A 45 25.40 22.46 -12.98
CA ILE A 45 25.07 21.05 -12.68
C ILE A 45 23.71 20.89 -12.01
N GLN A 46 22.98 21.98 -11.77
CA GLN A 46 21.64 21.91 -11.24
C GLN A 46 20.65 21.45 -12.30
N PHE A 47 19.76 20.53 -11.92
CA PHE A 47 18.77 19.96 -12.83
C PHE A 47 17.46 20.76 -12.83
N ILE A 48 16.62 20.51 -13.85
CA ILE A 48 15.31 21.15 -14.00
C ILE A 48 14.40 20.84 -12.82
N GLY A 49 13.86 21.87 -12.18
CA GLY A 49 13.03 21.77 -10.96
C GLY A 49 13.81 22.03 -9.67
N GLY A 50 15.14 21.96 -9.69
CA GLY A 50 16.00 22.32 -8.55
C GLY A 50 16.11 23.84 -8.36
N GLN A 51 16.43 24.27 -7.14
CA GLN A 51 16.62 25.69 -6.82
C GLN A 51 17.87 26.26 -7.51
N CYS A 52 17.83 27.54 -7.89
CA CYS A 52 18.99 28.25 -8.43
C CYS A 52 19.04 29.70 -7.94
N LEU A 53 20.27 30.24 -7.87
CA LEU A 53 20.55 31.64 -7.58
C LEU A 53 20.94 32.45 -8.82
N GLY A 54 21.28 31.77 -9.92
CA GLY A 54 21.57 32.37 -11.21
C GLY A 54 21.51 31.34 -12.33
N ALA A 55 21.50 31.80 -13.59
CA ALA A 55 21.47 30.90 -14.75
C ALA A 55 22.65 29.91 -14.78
N ALA A 56 23.79 30.32 -14.22
CA ALA A 56 25.01 29.53 -14.12
C ALA A 56 24.87 28.29 -13.22
N ASP A 57 23.89 28.22 -12.32
CA ASP A 57 23.68 27.02 -11.53
C ASP A 57 23.07 25.90 -12.37
N CYS A 58 22.25 26.24 -13.36
CA CYS A 58 21.43 25.29 -14.11
C CYS A 58 22.15 24.69 -15.30
N ALA A 59 22.10 23.36 -15.44
CA ALA A 59 22.56 22.66 -16.64
C ALA A 59 21.83 23.10 -17.91
N SER A 60 20.59 23.61 -17.75
CA SER A 60 19.82 24.20 -18.85
C SER A 60 20.20 25.63 -19.21
N GLY A 61 21.08 26.27 -18.43
CA GLY A 61 21.38 27.71 -18.55
C GLY A 61 20.19 28.62 -18.25
N CYS A 62 19.11 28.10 -17.67
CA CYS A 62 17.91 28.87 -17.38
C CYS A 62 17.49 28.70 -15.92
N CYS A 63 17.75 29.74 -15.14
CA CYS A 63 17.15 29.94 -13.82
C CYS A 63 15.89 30.79 -14.00
N ALA A 64 14.72 30.19 -13.83
CA ALA A 64 13.44 30.84 -14.05
C ALA A 64 12.84 31.39 -12.76
N THR A 65 12.22 32.56 -12.84
CA THR A 65 11.58 33.23 -11.70
C THR A 65 10.25 32.55 -11.36
N LEU A 66 10.04 32.12 -10.12
CA LEU A 66 8.79 31.51 -9.66
C LEU A 66 8.29 32.21 -8.38
N PRO A 67 7.10 32.85 -8.41
CA PRO A 67 6.42 33.31 -7.21
C PRO A 67 5.77 32.14 -6.46
N LEU A 68 6.10 31.97 -5.18
CA LEU A 68 5.53 30.93 -4.32
C LEU A 68 5.25 31.47 -2.91
N ALA A 69 4.00 31.38 -2.46
CA ALA A 69 3.57 31.73 -1.10
C ALA A 69 4.06 33.11 -0.59
N GLY A 70 4.05 34.13 -1.46
CA GLY A 70 4.48 35.49 -1.12
C GLY A 70 5.99 35.73 -1.20
N GLN A 71 6.78 34.75 -1.63
CA GLN A 71 8.22 34.87 -1.91
C GLN A 71 8.50 34.62 -3.39
N THR A 72 9.65 35.08 -3.87
CA THR A 72 10.12 34.81 -5.25
C THR A 72 11.40 34.00 -5.17
N ILE A 73 11.39 32.84 -5.83
CA ILE A 73 12.54 31.93 -5.87
C ILE A 73 12.99 31.70 -7.32
N GLY A 74 14.25 31.29 -7.49
CA GLY A 74 14.78 30.78 -8.75
C GLY A 74 14.62 29.26 -8.83
N VAL A 75 14.08 28.78 -9.95
CA VAL A 75 13.99 27.35 -10.25
C VAL A 75 14.58 27.05 -11.63
N CYS A 76 15.48 26.07 -11.70
CA CYS A 76 16.04 25.66 -12.99
C CYS A 76 14.94 25.16 -13.90
N SER A 77 14.87 25.69 -15.12
CA SER A 77 13.82 25.38 -16.08
C SER A 77 14.40 25.06 -17.45
N GLY A 78 13.70 24.27 -18.25
CA GLY A 78 14.02 24.18 -19.68
C GLY A 78 13.72 25.52 -20.33
N VAL A 79 14.56 25.96 -21.28
CA VAL A 79 14.38 27.25 -21.98
C VAL A 79 13.00 27.33 -22.66
N GLY A 80 12.48 26.22 -23.20
CA GLY A 80 11.13 26.14 -23.78
C GLY A 80 9.97 26.13 -22.78
N ALA A 81 10.25 25.94 -21.48
CA ALA A 81 9.28 25.89 -20.39
C ALA A 81 9.43 27.05 -19.40
N GLN A 82 10.20 28.07 -19.75
CA GLN A 82 10.58 29.17 -18.85
C GLN A 82 9.41 30.04 -18.36
N THR A 83 8.28 30.04 -19.06
CA THR A 83 7.04 30.76 -18.70
C THR A 83 5.88 29.85 -18.32
N GLN A 84 6.16 28.55 -18.12
CA GLN A 84 5.12 27.55 -17.82
C GLN A 84 5.02 27.30 -16.31
N ALA A 85 3.89 26.75 -15.86
CA ALA A 85 3.66 26.38 -14.46
C ALA A 85 3.94 27.50 -13.44
N GLY A 86 3.53 28.73 -13.77
CA GLY A 86 3.67 29.91 -12.90
C GLY A 86 5.04 30.59 -12.96
N LYS A 87 5.98 30.08 -13.76
CA LYS A 87 7.29 30.71 -13.98
C LYS A 87 7.15 31.96 -14.86
N GLN A 88 8.00 32.95 -14.63
CA GLN A 88 7.95 34.27 -15.29
C GLN A 88 9.09 34.49 -16.30
N GLY A 89 9.77 33.44 -16.75
CA GLY A 89 10.90 33.50 -17.68
C GLY A 89 12.26 33.25 -17.01
N CYS A 90 13.26 32.91 -17.82
CA CYS A 90 14.65 32.77 -17.39
C CYS A 90 15.27 34.13 -17.05
N GLY A 91 16.33 34.14 -16.24
CA GLY A 91 17.07 35.35 -15.88
C GLY A 91 16.89 35.77 -14.42
N PHE A 92 16.45 34.83 -13.57
CA PHE A 92 16.49 35.04 -12.12
C PHE A 92 17.94 35.09 -11.64
N GLU A 93 18.31 36.18 -10.97
CA GLU A 93 19.63 36.39 -10.38
C GLU A 93 19.45 36.91 -8.94
N SER A 94 19.91 36.16 -7.94
CA SER A 94 19.83 36.51 -6.53
C SER A 94 20.98 37.45 -6.14
N ARG A 95 20.68 38.65 -5.64
CA ARG A 95 21.69 39.67 -5.29
C ARG A 95 22.35 39.40 -3.91
N GLY A 96 23.52 38.71 -3.92
CA GLY A 96 24.59 38.75 -2.88
C GLY A 96 24.41 37.80 -1.67
N SER A 97 25.44 37.13 -1.14
CA SER A 97 26.85 37.52 -0.95
C SER A 97 27.82 36.39 -1.38
N GLY A 98 28.66 36.57 -2.40
CA GLY A 98 30.07 36.96 -2.25
C GLY A 98 30.99 35.73 -2.43
N ASN A 99 31.67 35.56 -3.56
CA ASN A 99 32.95 36.23 -3.77
C ASN A 99 33.16 36.60 -5.25
N GLN A 100 33.33 37.90 -5.51
CA GLN A 100 33.83 38.40 -6.78
C GLN A 100 35.32 38.05 -6.89
N GLY A 101 35.68 37.40 -8.00
CA GLY A 101 37.04 37.31 -8.49
C GLY A 101 37.09 37.67 -9.96
N GLY A 102 37.22 38.96 -10.26
CA GLY A 102 37.93 39.48 -11.45
C GLY A 102 37.20 39.45 -12.80
N ASN A 103 36.68 40.62 -13.19
CA ASN A 103 36.35 40.97 -14.57
C ASN A 103 37.60 41.21 -15.43
N ASN A 104 37.53 40.79 -16.71
CA ASN A 104 38.13 41.36 -17.94
C ASN A 104 38.49 40.20 -18.89
N ASN A 105 38.21 40.20 -20.20
CA ASN A 105 37.57 41.13 -21.10
C ASN A 105 37.37 40.39 -22.45
N GLN A 106 36.37 40.81 -23.22
CA GLN A 106 36.27 40.76 -24.70
C GLN A 106 36.67 39.50 -25.50
N GLY A 107 35.74 39.10 -26.37
CA GLY A 107 36.06 38.28 -27.53
C GLY A 107 34.92 38.15 -28.53
N GLY A 108 34.38 39.28 -29.02
CA GLY A 108 33.70 39.27 -30.31
C GLY A 108 34.75 39.36 -31.43
N THR A 109 34.72 38.42 -32.39
CA THR A 109 35.02 38.64 -33.83
C THR A 109 34.59 37.42 -34.67
N ASN A 110 33.57 37.63 -35.53
CA ASN A 110 33.43 37.27 -36.96
C ASN A 110 33.87 35.87 -37.48
N ASN A 111 33.11 35.11 -38.30
CA ASN A 111 32.43 35.50 -39.56
C ASN A 111 31.42 34.44 -40.08
N ASN A 112 30.39 34.94 -40.80
CA ASN A 112 29.56 34.37 -41.90
C ASN A 112 28.60 33.19 -41.59
N ASN A 113 27.32 33.18 -42.01
CA ASN A 113 26.69 33.82 -43.18
C ASN A 113 25.15 33.98 -43.01
N GLN A 114 24.61 35.12 -43.51
CA GLN A 114 23.26 35.43 -44.01
C GLN A 114 22.00 35.08 -43.17
N GLY A 115 21.02 35.96 -42.92
CA GLY A 115 20.76 37.34 -43.32
C GLY A 115 19.31 37.72 -42.95
N GLY A 116 19.00 39.02 -42.81
CA GLY A 116 17.63 39.53 -42.94
C GLY A 116 16.98 40.28 -41.76
N ASN A 117 17.40 41.53 -41.56
CA ASN A 117 16.62 42.75 -41.29
C ASN A 117 15.45 42.83 -40.27
N ASN A 118 15.65 43.78 -39.32
CA ASN A 118 14.81 44.96 -38.95
C ASN A 118 13.39 44.71 -38.35
N ASN A 119 12.83 45.45 -37.39
CA ASN A 119 13.17 46.71 -36.71
C ASN A 119 12.26 46.90 -35.47
N GLN A 120 12.72 47.74 -34.53
CA GLN A 120 12.01 48.77 -33.76
C GLN A 120 10.86 48.49 -32.74
N GLY A 121 11.00 49.25 -31.63
CA GLY A 121 9.92 49.75 -30.75
C GLY A 121 10.05 49.23 -29.32
N GLY A 122 10.66 49.92 -28.35
CA GLY A 122 10.28 51.25 -27.83
C GLY A 122 9.38 51.04 -26.58
N ASN A 123 9.92 50.95 -25.36
CA ASN A 123 10.26 52.03 -24.41
C ASN A 123 9.12 52.38 -23.43
N GLY A 124 9.37 52.15 -22.13
CA GLY A 124 8.84 52.89 -20.98
C GLY A 124 7.40 52.58 -20.52
N ASN A 125 7.01 52.78 -19.26
CA ASN A 125 7.70 53.18 -18.03
C ASN A 125 6.64 53.21 -16.90
N GLN A 126 7.05 52.89 -15.65
CA GLN A 126 6.47 53.31 -14.36
C GLN A 126 4.99 52.98 -14.05
N GLY A 127 4.55 52.69 -12.83
CA GLY A 127 5.06 52.67 -11.45
C GLY A 127 3.87 52.16 -10.62
N GLY A 128 3.99 51.59 -9.43
CA GLY A 128 4.75 52.05 -8.29
C GLY A 128 4.43 51.13 -7.10
N ASN A 129 5.42 51.08 -6.21
CA ASN A 129 5.47 50.28 -4.99
C ASN A 129 4.43 50.72 -3.95
N ASN A 130 4.16 49.84 -2.98
CA ASN A 130 4.44 50.18 -1.58
C ASN A 130 4.77 48.93 -0.76
N ASN A 131 5.92 49.02 -0.09
CA ASN A 131 6.48 48.08 0.87
C ASN A 131 5.69 48.10 2.18
N ASN A 132 5.72 46.99 2.91
CA ASN A 132 6.09 47.11 4.32
C ASN A 132 6.93 45.92 4.78
N ASN A 133 7.99 46.25 5.51
CA ASN A 133 9.11 45.42 5.92
C ASN A 133 9.09 45.27 7.44
N GLN A 134 9.29 44.05 7.95
CA GLN A 134 9.79 43.68 9.29
C GLN A 134 9.72 42.14 9.33
N GLY A 135 10.78 41.35 9.43
CA GLY A 135 12.08 41.52 10.07
C GLY A 135 12.14 40.57 11.27
N ASN A 136 12.61 39.32 11.08
CA ASN A 136 13.32 38.59 12.14
C ASN A 136 14.20 37.46 11.57
N THR A 137 15.36 37.40 12.18
CA THR A 137 16.56 36.60 12.00
C THR A 137 16.42 35.12 12.36
N GLN A 138 17.24 34.33 11.65
CA GLN A 138 18.04 33.19 12.14
C GLN A 138 17.52 31.74 12.07
N THR A 139 18.50 30.92 11.69
CA THR A 139 18.75 29.49 11.97
C THR A 139 18.15 28.44 11.03
N GLY A 140 19.05 27.57 10.56
CA GLY A 140 18.80 26.52 9.58
C GLY A 140 17.82 25.46 10.06
N GLY A 141 17.12 24.84 9.12
CA GLY A 141 16.08 23.86 9.36
C GLY A 141 16.12 22.71 8.37
N THR A 142 16.64 21.59 8.87
CA THR A 142 16.11 20.21 8.81
C THR A 142 15.47 19.66 7.53
N VAL A 143 16.05 18.55 7.07
CA VAL A 143 15.61 17.65 5.98
C VAL A 143 14.18 17.13 6.19
N LYS A 144 13.35 17.20 5.14
CA LYS A 144 11.96 16.71 5.09
C LYS A 144 11.85 15.43 4.22
N PRO A 145 10.98 14.44 4.54
CA PRO A 145 10.82 13.21 3.75
C PRO A 145 10.25 13.43 2.33
N SER A 146 10.59 12.55 1.38
CA SER A 146 10.28 12.61 -0.07
C SER A 146 8.78 12.75 -0.40
N THR A 147 8.43 13.71 -1.27
CA THR A 147 7.07 13.97 -1.79
C THR A 147 7.02 14.02 -3.32
N LEU A 148 7.76 13.14 -4.02
CA LEU A 148 7.76 13.12 -5.48
C LEU A 148 6.34 12.90 -6.04
N GLN A 149 5.91 13.74 -6.98
CA GLN A 149 4.70 13.58 -7.78
C GLN A 149 4.99 14.01 -9.23
N PRO A 150 4.38 13.37 -10.25
CA PRO A 150 4.62 13.73 -11.65
C PRO A 150 4.08 15.11 -12.01
N ASP A 151 4.81 15.84 -12.87
CA ASP A 151 4.37 17.15 -13.39
C ASP A 151 3.16 16.98 -14.33
N PRO A 152 2.00 17.60 -14.02
CA PRO A 152 0.80 17.48 -14.84
C PRO A 152 0.88 18.13 -16.22
N ALA A 153 1.83 19.06 -16.45
CA ALA A 153 2.00 19.71 -17.75
C ALA A 153 2.35 18.70 -18.88
N GLY A 154 2.84 17.51 -18.49
CA GLY A 154 3.15 16.40 -19.36
C GLY A 154 1.98 15.46 -19.67
N ALA A 155 0.83 15.57 -19.00
CA ALA A 155 -0.19 14.50 -18.97
C ALA A 155 -0.64 13.99 -20.36
N LYS A 156 -0.71 14.88 -21.36
CA LYS A 156 -1.07 14.53 -22.75
C LYS A 156 -0.05 13.64 -23.48
N ASN A 157 1.18 13.55 -22.97
CA ASN A 157 2.27 12.78 -23.56
C ASN A 157 2.56 11.47 -22.81
N VAL A 158 1.75 11.10 -21.81
CA VAL A 158 1.91 9.87 -21.04
C VAL A 158 1.47 8.66 -21.86
N GLY A 159 2.32 7.63 -21.95
CA GLY A 159 2.00 6.36 -22.62
C GLY A 159 1.89 6.40 -24.14
N ASN A 160 2.32 7.48 -24.78
CA ASN A 160 2.26 7.60 -26.24
C ASN A 160 3.56 7.15 -26.95
N GLY A 161 4.64 6.89 -26.19
CA GLY A 161 5.91 6.37 -26.72
C GLY A 161 6.65 7.29 -27.69
N GLN A 162 6.32 8.59 -27.74
CA GLN A 162 6.88 9.53 -28.73
C GLN A 162 8.15 10.26 -28.29
N GLY A 163 8.68 9.95 -27.10
CA GLY A 163 9.85 10.61 -26.52
C GLY A 163 9.63 12.10 -26.25
N LYS A 164 8.37 12.54 -26.07
CA LYS A 164 7.99 13.95 -25.92
C LYS A 164 7.85 14.39 -24.47
N GLN A 165 8.00 13.47 -23.52
CA GLN A 165 7.86 13.77 -22.11
C GLN A 165 9.14 14.38 -21.54
N PHE A 166 9.00 15.43 -20.73
CA PHE A 166 10.13 16.13 -20.12
C PHE A 166 10.48 15.52 -18.75
N ILE A 167 11.68 15.83 -18.24
CA ILE A 167 12.12 15.40 -16.90
C ILE A 167 11.12 15.88 -15.85
N THR A 168 10.72 15.01 -14.91
CA THR A 168 9.63 15.15 -13.92
C THR A 168 8.21 14.87 -14.43
N GLY A 169 7.99 14.74 -15.74
CA GLY A 169 6.71 14.31 -16.29
C GLY A 169 6.42 12.83 -16.03
N GLU A 170 5.13 12.48 -15.93
CA GLU A 170 4.69 11.09 -15.77
C GLU A 170 5.04 10.26 -17.00
N CYS A 171 5.43 9.00 -16.78
CA CYS A 171 5.73 8.07 -17.85
C CYS A 171 5.29 6.65 -17.49
N THR A 172 5.04 5.88 -18.54
CA THR A 172 4.73 4.45 -18.46
C THR A 172 5.83 3.60 -19.07
N SER A 173 6.74 4.20 -19.85
CA SER A 173 7.92 3.55 -20.43
C SER A 173 9.03 4.56 -20.74
N ASP A 174 10.25 4.07 -20.92
CA ASP A 174 11.41 4.89 -21.34
C ASP A 174 11.13 5.64 -22.66
N ALA A 175 10.29 5.08 -23.52
CA ALA A 175 9.90 5.68 -24.80
C ALA A 175 9.01 6.91 -24.65
N ASP A 176 8.37 7.14 -23.50
CA ASP A 176 7.62 8.38 -23.27
C ASP A 176 8.60 9.56 -23.08
N CYS A 177 9.76 9.30 -22.47
CA CYS A 177 10.70 10.31 -22.01
C CYS A 177 11.68 10.75 -23.09
N ALA A 178 11.82 12.06 -23.29
CA ALA A 178 12.89 12.64 -24.11
C ALA A 178 14.29 12.25 -23.60
N SER A 179 14.41 11.96 -22.29
CA SER A 179 15.63 11.47 -21.67
C SER A 179 15.90 9.97 -21.88
N GLY A 180 14.96 9.23 -22.47
CA GLY A 180 15.03 7.77 -22.60
C GLY A 180 15.00 7.03 -21.27
N CYS A 181 14.52 7.67 -20.20
CA CYS A 181 14.50 7.09 -18.86
C CYS A 181 13.22 7.44 -18.11
N CYS A 182 12.39 6.42 -17.92
CA CYS A 182 11.23 6.43 -17.04
C CYS A 182 11.60 5.72 -15.73
N ALA A 183 11.91 6.49 -14.69
CA ALA A 183 12.32 5.92 -13.41
C ALA A 183 11.10 5.61 -12.54
N LEU A 184 11.02 4.39 -12.04
CA LEU A 184 9.94 3.97 -11.16
C LEU A 184 10.09 4.62 -9.78
N VAL A 185 9.04 5.24 -9.28
CA VAL A 185 8.96 5.74 -7.91
C VAL A 185 7.96 4.88 -7.15
N ASN A 186 8.37 4.37 -6.00
CA ASN A 186 7.50 3.65 -5.07
C ASN A 186 7.52 4.37 -3.72
N THR A 187 6.43 5.05 -3.40
CA THR A 187 6.28 5.82 -2.14
C THR A 187 5.63 5.00 -1.02
N GLY A 188 5.35 3.70 -1.25
CA GLY A 188 4.56 2.86 -0.35
C GLY A 188 3.04 3.08 -0.46
N LEU A 189 2.60 4.29 -0.82
CA LEU A 189 1.18 4.64 -1.05
C LEU A 189 0.80 4.64 -2.55
N GLN A 190 1.76 4.94 -3.43
CA GLN A 190 1.56 5.02 -4.87
C GLN A 190 2.80 4.52 -5.62
N ARG A 191 2.59 3.85 -6.77
CA ARG A 191 3.64 3.50 -7.74
C ARG A 191 3.36 4.20 -9.05
N PHE A 192 4.34 4.95 -9.55
CA PHE A 192 4.24 5.69 -10.81
C PHE A 192 5.62 5.88 -11.44
N GLY A 193 5.67 6.09 -12.75
CA GLY A 193 6.90 6.40 -13.48
C GLY A 193 7.11 7.90 -13.60
N VAL A 194 8.35 8.35 -13.43
CA VAL A 194 8.76 9.75 -13.65
C VAL A 194 9.95 9.82 -14.59
N CYS A 195 9.81 10.59 -15.67
CA CYS A 195 10.90 10.85 -16.59
C CYS A 195 12.08 11.47 -15.84
N SER A 196 13.23 10.82 -15.90
CA SER A 196 14.39 11.16 -15.09
C SER A 196 15.64 11.30 -15.95
N GLY A 197 16.57 12.14 -15.51
CA GLY A 197 17.89 12.21 -16.13
C GLY A 197 18.69 10.93 -15.81
N PRO A 198 19.56 10.46 -16.71
CA PRO A 198 20.37 9.25 -16.48
C PRO A 198 21.18 9.27 -15.18
N GLY A 199 21.66 10.46 -14.74
CA GLY A 199 22.41 10.62 -13.49
C GLY A 199 21.56 10.65 -12.22
N ALA A 200 20.23 10.74 -12.31
CA ALA A 200 19.32 10.90 -11.17
C ALA A 200 18.25 9.79 -11.09
N ASN A 201 18.39 8.73 -11.89
CA ASN A 201 17.40 7.68 -12.04
C ASN A 201 17.21 6.76 -10.82
N THR A 202 18.14 6.77 -9.86
CA THR A 202 18.09 6.00 -8.61
C THR A 202 18.03 6.89 -7.36
N GLN A 203 17.92 8.21 -7.54
CA GLN A 203 17.95 9.17 -6.45
C GLN A 203 16.54 9.47 -5.92
N ASN A 204 16.44 9.89 -4.65
CA ASN A 204 15.21 10.36 -4.00
C ASN A 204 14.01 9.38 -4.06
N GLY A 205 14.26 8.07 -3.99
CA GLY A 205 13.23 7.02 -4.02
C GLY A 205 12.88 6.47 -5.40
N LYS A 206 13.62 6.90 -6.44
CA LYS A 206 13.55 6.29 -7.78
C LYS A 206 14.33 4.98 -7.82
N GLN A 207 13.84 4.02 -8.60
CA GLN A 207 14.36 2.64 -8.62
C GLN A 207 15.14 2.30 -9.91
N GLY A 208 15.58 3.30 -10.68
CA GLY A 208 16.32 3.14 -11.93
C GLY A 208 15.44 3.24 -13.18
N CYS A 209 16.07 3.47 -14.34
CA CYS A 209 15.43 3.31 -15.65
C CYS A 209 15.46 1.83 -16.05
N SER A 210 14.57 1.40 -16.96
CA SER A 210 14.32 0.01 -17.40
C SER A 210 13.12 -0.65 -16.71
N LEU A 211 11.91 -0.38 -17.22
CA LEU A 211 10.88 -1.42 -17.29
C LEU A 211 11.32 -2.41 -18.40
N PRO A 212 11.24 -3.74 -18.20
CA PRO A 212 11.96 -4.69 -19.06
C PRO A 212 11.39 -4.72 -20.49
N VAL A 213 12.18 -4.24 -21.44
CA VAL A 213 11.92 -4.37 -22.88
C VAL A 213 12.72 -5.56 -23.41
N PHE A 214 12.12 -6.75 -23.47
CA PHE A 214 12.74 -7.92 -24.12
C PHE A 214 12.28 -8.06 -25.58
N TYR A 215 13.20 -7.70 -26.49
CA TYR A 215 13.49 -8.31 -27.79
C TYR A 215 12.32 -8.68 -28.75
N VAL A 216 12.02 -7.76 -29.66
CA VAL A 216 11.27 -8.02 -30.90
C VAL A 216 12.21 -8.60 -31.95
N ARG A 217 12.17 -9.93 -32.20
CA ARG A 217 12.57 -10.48 -33.53
C ARG A 217 12.19 -11.94 -33.86
N SER A 218 11.45 -12.67 -33.01
CA SER A 218 11.13 -14.10 -33.28
C SER A 218 9.63 -14.43 -33.33
N ALA A 219 8.78 -13.44 -33.62
CA ALA A 219 7.33 -13.46 -33.37
C ALA A 219 6.45 -14.30 -34.32
N LEU A 220 6.96 -15.13 -35.22
CA LEU A 220 6.10 -15.83 -36.19
C LEU A 220 5.76 -17.29 -35.83
N LEU A 221 6.54 -17.94 -34.95
CA LEU A 221 6.34 -19.37 -34.64
C LEU A 221 5.53 -19.64 -33.36
N LEU A 222 5.33 -18.63 -32.49
CA LEU A 222 4.62 -18.77 -31.22
C LEU A 222 3.12 -18.44 -31.29
N ILE A 223 2.65 -17.79 -32.37
CA ILE A 223 1.24 -17.36 -32.53
C ILE A 223 0.31 -18.58 -32.76
N ILE A 224 0.81 -19.67 -33.32
CA ILE A 224 0.00 -20.87 -33.57
C ILE A 224 -0.18 -21.71 -32.29
N LEU A 225 0.72 -21.59 -31.31
CA LEU A 225 0.62 -22.31 -30.03
C LEU A 225 -0.16 -21.53 -28.96
N SER A 226 -0.44 -20.23 -29.18
CA SER A 226 -1.15 -19.36 -28.23
C SER A 226 -2.67 -19.27 -28.42
N MET A 227 -3.25 -19.96 -29.42
CA MET A 227 -4.71 -19.97 -29.64
C MET A 227 -5.47 -21.04 -28.83
N LEU A 228 -4.77 -21.88 -28.05
CA LEU A 228 -5.39 -22.96 -27.26
C LEU A 228 -5.50 -22.67 -25.75
N SER A 229 -5.24 -21.45 -25.31
CA SER A 229 -5.26 -21.04 -23.89
C SER A 229 -6.17 -19.84 -23.63
N LEU A 230 -7.43 -19.94 -24.07
CA LEU A 230 -8.53 -19.02 -23.72
C LEU A 230 -9.37 -19.56 -22.55
N LEU A 231 -8.70 -19.90 -21.45
CA LEU A 231 -9.29 -19.97 -20.11
C LEU A 231 -8.44 -19.04 -19.25
N GLY A 232 -8.93 -17.83 -19.01
CA GLY A 232 -8.18 -16.80 -18.28
C GLY A 232 -7.96 -17.21 -16.82
N PRO A 233 -6.77 -17.01 -16.24
CA PRO A 233 -6.64 -16.97 -14.80
C PRO A 233 -7.29 -15.68 -14.29
N THR A 234 -8.23 -15.83 -13.36
CA THR A 234 -8.55 -14.77 -12.41
C THR A 234 -7.26 -14.37 -11.72
N VAL A 235 -6.91 -13.08 -11.74
CA VAL A 235 -5.79 -12.57 -10.95
C VAL A 235 -6.23 -12.60 -9.49
N ALA A 236 -5.88 -13.66 -8.78
CA ALA A 236 -5.95 -13.65 -7.33
C ALA A 236 -4.86 -12.68 -6.83
N LEU A 237 -5.23 -11.71 -5.99
CA LEU A 237 -4.26 -10.95 -5.22
C LEU A 237 -3.56 -11.95 -4.27
N ASP A 238 -2.32 -12.35 -4.59
CA ASP A 238 -1.52 -13.14 -3.66
C ASP A 238 -1.40 -12.39 -2.32
N ALA A 239 -1.61 -13.11 -1.22
CA ALA A 239 -1.49 -12.56 0.13
C ALA A 239 -0.14 -11.84 0.32
N PRO A 240 -0.13 -10.66 0.96
CA PRO A 240 1.10 -9.91 1.12
C PRO A 240 2.06 -10.64 2.06
N GLN A 241 3.36 -10.51 1.78
CA GLN A 241 4.41 -11.28 2.44
C GLN A 241 4.38 -11.15 3.98
N ASN A 242 4.04 -9.97 4.51
CA ASN A 242 3.96 -9.77 5.96
C ASN A 242 2.85 -10.62 6.60
N LEU A 243 1.73 -10.86 5.91
CA LEU A 243 0.67 -11.71 6.41
C LEU A 243 1.04 -13.20 6.35
N ILE A 244 1.76 -13.62 5.29
CA ILE A 244 2.32 -14.98 5.19
C ILE A 244 3.33 -15.24 6.32
N GLU A 245 4.18 -14.26 6.61
CA GLU A 245 5.15 -14.33 7.72
C GLU A 245 4.46 -14.38 9.08
N PHE A 246 3.42 -13.55 9.28
CA PHE A 246 2.61 -13.57 10.48
C PHE A 246 1.93 -14.93 10.67
N TYR A 247 1.28 -15.46 9.63
CA TYR A 247 0.69 -16.80 9.62
C TYR A 247 1.70 -17.87 10.06
N ASN A 248 2.89 -17.88 9.46
CA ASN A 248 3.92 -18.86 9.80
C ASN A 248 4.44 -18.67 11.23
N ALA A 249 4.56 -17.43 11.71
CA ALA A 249 4.98 -17.14 13.08
C ALA A 249 3.93 -17.61 14.12
N VAL A 250 2.65 -17.34 13.88
CA VAL A 250 1.56 -17.81 14.73
C VAL A 250 1.58 -19.33 14.83
N ARG A 251 1.67 -20.04 13.69
CA ARG A 251 1.75 -21.50 13.68
C ARG A 251 3.01 -22.03 14.36
N ALA A 252 4.17 -21.42 14.12
CA ALA A 252 5.44 -21.82 14.74
C ALA A 252 5.44 -21.62 16.26
N LYS A 253 4.79 -20.56 16.77
CA LYS A 253 4.62 -20.32 18.21
C LYS A 253 3.83 -21.43 18.90
N GLY A 254 2.94 -22.09 18.15
CA GLY A 254 2.23 -23.28 18.60
C GLY A 254 1.00 -22.99 19.45
N HIS A 255 0.94 -21.87 20.18
CA HIS A 255 -0.21 -21.48 20.98
C HIS A 255 -0.23 -19.97 21.23
N CYS A 256 -1.39 -19.47 21.62
CA CYS A 256 -1.56 -18.08 22.04
C CYS A 256 -1.00 -17.84 23.45
N SER A 257 -0.10 -16.86 23.61
CA SER A 257 0.45 -16.47 24.92
C SER A 257 -0.50 -15.52 25.67
N HIS A 258 -1.07 -14.54 24.98
CA HIS A 258 -2.02 -13.57 25.50
C HIS A 258 -3.45 -13.95 25.09
N GLN A 259 -3.99 -14.95 25.79
CA GLN A 259 -5.36 -15.45 25.57
C GLN A 259 -6.38 -14.45 26.13
N LEU A 260 -7.11 -13.78 25.25
CA LEU A 260 -8.21 -12.89 25.62
C LEU A 260 -9.41 -13.71 26.12
N ALA A 261 -9.66 -14.86 25.48
CA ALA A 261 -10.56 -15.90 25.95
C ALA A 261 -10.15 -17.26 25.37
N THR A 262 -10.46 -18.35 26.07
CA THR A 262 -10.16 -19.73 25.66
C THR A 262 -11.32 -20.67 26.01
N GLY A 263 -11.26 -21.91 25.52
CA GLY A 263 -12.32 -22.90 25.73
C GLY A 263 -13.27 -23.05 24.55
N PHE A 264 -12.87 -22.62 23.35
CA PHE A 264 -13.67 -22.67 22.12
C PHE A 264 -13.31 -23.88 21.26
N TYR A 265 -14.22 -24.26 20.38
CA TYR A 265 -14.10 -25.41 19.49
C TYR A 265 -14.05 -24.96 18.03
N SER A 266 -13.16 -25.58 17.25
CA SER A 266 -13.08 -25.39 15.80
C SER A 266 -13.75 -26.53 15.03
N ARG A 267 -14.48 -27.41 15.69
CA ARG A 267 -15.29 -28.49 15.09
C ARG A 267 -16.03 -29.23 16.18
N ASP A 268 -17.18 -29.81 15.84
CA ASP A 268 -18.03 -30.52 16.80
C ASP A 268 -17.29 -31.63 17.54
N ARG A 269 -16.45 -32.40 16.83
CA ARG A 269 -15.68 -33.51 17.43
C ARG A 269 -14.23 -33.12 17.73
N GLY A 270 -14.00 -31.88 18.14
CA GLY A 270 -12.68 -31.32 18.43
C GLY A 270 -12.43 -31.02 19.92
N PRO A 271 -11.17 -30.73 20.29
CA PRO A 271 -10.84 -30.22 21.60
C PRO A 271 -11.26 -28.74 21.76
N ASN A 272 -11.54 -28.31 22.99
CA ASN A 272 -11.89 -26.92 23.31
C ASN A 272 -10.66 -26.02 23.51
N THR A 273 -9.63 -26.22 22.70
CA THR A 273 -8.31 -25.61 22.90
C THR A 273 -8.10 -24.32 22.10
N PHE A 274 -9.13 -23.83 21.41
CA PHE A 274 -9.04 -22.64 20.58
C PHE A 274 -9.32 -21.40 21.43
N SER A 275 -8.65 -20.31 21.07
CA SER A 275 -8.63 -19.06 21.83
C SER A 275 -8.73 -17.86 20.91
N TYR A 276 -9.41 -16.81 21.39
CA TYR A 276 -9.22 -15.45 20.87
C TYR A 276 -7.90 -14.93 21.40
N CYS A 277 -6.98 -14.61 20.50
CA CYS A 277 -5.61 -14.27 20.80
C CYS A 277 -5.33 -12.79 20.60
N GLY A 278 -4.68 -12.18 21.58
CA GLY A 278 -4.27 -10.79 21.54
C GLY A 278 -2.75 -10.60 21.57
N ASP A 279 -1.97 -11.59 21.14
CA ASP A 279 -0.50 -11.48 21.10
C ASP A 279 -0.03 -10.26 20.29
N ALA A 280 -0.72 -9.95 19.19
CA ALA A 280 -0.43 -8.81 18.34
C ALA A 280 -1.37 -7.60 18.57
N LEU A 281 -2.13 -7.61 19.67
CA LEU A 281 -3.12 -6.56 19.94
C LEU A 281 -2.44 -5.21 20.24
N SER A 282 -1.37 -5.22 21.04
CA SER A 282 -0.64 -4.00 21.42
C SER A 282 0.29 -3.47 20.34
N THR A 283 0.79 -4.35 19.46
CA THR A 283 1.82 -4.02 18.46
C THR A 283 1.22 -3.71 17.10
N SER A 284 0.20 -4.48 16.68
CA SER A 284 -0.41 -4.38 15.36
C SER A 284 -1.89 -3.96 15.40
N GLY A 285 -2.51 -3.89 16.59
CA GLY A 285 -3.95 -3.62 16.70
C GLY A 285 -4.81 -4.75 16.15
N VAL A 286 -4.33 -6.00 16.26
CA VAL A 286 -5.03 -7.17 15.71
C VAL A 286 -5.28 -8.24 16.73
N LEU A 287 -6.38 -8.96 16.54
CA LEU A 287 -6.74 -10.14 17.29
C LEU A 287 -7.13 -11.27 16.34
N TYR A 288 -6.83 -12.51 16.72
CA TYR A 288 -6.93 -13.66 15.82
C TYR A 288 -7.30 -14.94 16.56
N LEU A 289 -7.68 -15.97 15.82
CA LEU A 289 -8.01 -17.28 16.39
C LEU A 289 -6.82 -18.23 16.33
N GLN A 290 -6.55 -18.92 17.44
CA GLN A 290 -5.47 -19.91 17.49
C GLN A 290 -5.79 -21.07 18.43
N GLY A 291 -5.50 -22.29 17.96
CA GLY A 291 -5.49 -23.51 18.75
C GLY A 291 -4.12 -23.82 19.37
N ARG A 292 -3.94 -25.07 19.78
CA ARG A 292 -2.64 -25.60 20.25
C ARG A 292 -1.87 -26.26 19.10
N ASN A 293 -0.59 -26.51 19.31
CA ASN A 293 0.32 -27.16 18.36
C ASN A 293 0.36 -26.49 16.97
N GLY A 294 0.11 -25.18 16.93
CA GLY A 294 0.17 -24.39 15.70
C GLY A 294 -1.07 -24.54 14.82
N ALA A 295 -2.14 -25.13 15.35
CA ALA A 295 -3.45 -25.12 14.73
C ALA A 295 -4.02 -23.69 14.69
N LEU A 296 -4.63 -23.34 13.56
CA LEU A 296 -5.48 -22.16 13.45
C LEU A 296 -6.92 -22.59 13.66
N VAL A 297 -7.86 -22.24 12.79
CA VAL A 297 -9.23 -22.78 12.85
C VAL A 297 -9.66 -23.26 11.47
N ASN A 298 -10.67 -24.12 11.45
CA ASN A 298 -11.43 -24.47 10.26
C ASN A 298 -12.23 -23.25 9.75
N LEU A 299 -12.96 -23.45 8.65
CA LEU A 299 -13.94 -22.48 8.18
C LEU A 299 -15.24 -23.20 7.86
N ASP A 300 -16.24 -23.05 8.70
CA ASP A 300 -17.62 -23.47 8.47
C ASP A 300 -18.43 -22.34 7.84
N VAL A 301 -19.53 -22.70 7.16
CA VAL A 301 -20.37 -21.75 6.45
C VAL A 301 -21.52 -21.31 7.34
N ASP A 302 -21.63 -20.00 7.53
CA ASP A 302 -22.77 -19.32 8.10
C ASP A 302 -23.68 -18.81 6.98
N CYS A 303 -24.96 -19.10 7.10
CA CYS A 303 -25.99 -18.77 6.11
C CYS A 303 -26.96 -17.68 6.60
N ASP A 304 -26.62 -16.99 7.69
CA ASP A 304 -27.50 -16.02 8.32
C ASP A 304 -27.64 -14.73 7.51
N GLY A 305 -28.73 -13.99 7.76
CA GLY A 305 -29.03 -12.73 7.07
C GLY A 305 -30.10 -12.86 5.98
N THR A 306 -30.03 -12.01 4.95
CA THR A 306 -31.12 -11.88 3.95
C THR A 306 -31.21 -13.03 2.94
N ALA A 307 -30.60 -14.20 3.20
CA ALA A 307 -30.53 -15.33 2.28
C ALA A 307 -31.84 -16.08 2.02
N THR A 308 -32.93 -15.76 2.73
CA THR A 308 -34.16 -16.54 2.56
C THR A 308 -34.96 -16.06 1.34
N ASN A 309 -35.17 -16.98 0.38
CA ASN A 309 -36.16 -16.96 -0.72
C ASN A 309 -36.08 -15.90 -1.83
N SER A 310 -35.06 -15.05 -1.84
CA SER A 310 -35.01 -13.91 -2.75
C SER A 310 -34.35 -14.27 -4.09
N SER A 311 -35.14 -14.80 -5.00
CA SER A 311 -34.85 -14.78 -6.47
C SER A 311 -34.50 -13.38 -7.02
N THR A 312 -34.63 -12.34 -6.19
CA THR A 312 -34.48 -10.93 -6.50
C THR A 312 -33.04 -10.48 -6.77
N THR A 313 -32.02 -11.20 -6.28
CA THR A 313 -30.60 -10.89 -6.58
C THR A 313 -29.98 -11.79 -7.63
N GLY A 314 -30.57 -12.97 -7.89
CA GLY A 314 -30.06 -13.93 -8.87
C GLY A 314 -28.75 -14.63 -8.48
N VAL A 315 -28.23 -14.42 -7.26
CA VAL A 315 -26.98 -15.04 -6.77
C VAL A 315 -27.20 -16.24 -5.83
N ASP A 316 -28.44 -16.49 -5.41
CA ASP A 316 -28.78 -17.69 -4.64
C ASP A 316 -28.67 -18.93 -5.54
N ASP A 317 -27.64 -19.74 -5.30
CA ASP A 317 -27.38 -20.99 -6.02
C ASP A 317 -27.81 -22.24 -5.22
N GLY A 318 -28.55 -22.04 -4.12
CA GLY A 318 -29.10 -23.11 -3.29
C GLY A 318 -28.14 -23.72 -2.27
N ARG A 319 -26.94 -23.17 -2.10
CA ARG A 319 -25.96 -23.70 -1.11
C ARG A 319 -26.24 -23.27 0.33
N CYS A 320 -27.10 -22.28 0.57
CA CYS A 320 -27.62 -21.89 1.88
C CYS A 320 -29.13 -22.19 2.03
N ARG A 321 -29.57 -23.38 1.59
CA ARG A 321 -30.94 -23.83 1.85
C ARG A 321 -31.06 -24.37 3.29
N ARG A 322 -32.25 -24.24 3.88
CA ARG A 322 -32.51 -24.64 5.27
C ARG A 322 -32.35 -26.15 5.55
N ASP A 323 -32.41 -27.00 4.52
CA ASP A 323 -32.08 -28.42 4.66
C ASP A 323 -30.57 -28.68 4.80
N LEU A 324 -29.73 -27.76 4.30
CA LEU A 324 -28.28 -27.80 4.45
C LEU A 324 -27.79 -27.07 5.70
N SER A 325 -28.40 -25.93 6.06
CA SER A 325 -28.12 -25.19 7.29
C SER A 325 -29.40 -25.12 8.14
N PRO A 326 -29.60 -26.10 9.06
CA PRO A 326 -30.80 -26.16 9.92
C PRO A 326 -30.87 -25.02 10.95
N ASP A 327 -29.71 -24.46 11.30
CA ASP A 327 -29.51 -23.33 12.21
C ASP A 327 -29.71 -21.97 11.56
N LEU A 328 -29.76 -21.89 10.21
CA LEU A 328 -29.97 -20.67 9.44
C LEU A 328 -31.00 -19.73 10.05
N GLN A 329 -30.58 -18.51 10.37
CA GLN A 329 -31.39 -17.39 10.83
C GLN A 329 -31.59 -16.37 9.71
N SER A 330 -32.73 -15.68 9.73
CA SER A 330 -33.04 -14.69 8.69
C SER A 330 -32.29 -13.36 8.84
N THR A 331 -31.40 -13.24 9.84
CA THR A 331 -30.82 -11.96 10.25
C THR A 331 -29.44 -12.16 10.86
N THR A 332 -28.48 -11.30 10.54
CA THR A 332 -27.16 -11.29 11.22
C THR A 332 -27.18 -10.47 12.51
N ALA A 333 -26.17 -10.62 13.36
CA ALA A 333 -26.03 -9.83 14.59
C ALA A 333 -26.02 -8.31 14.37
N PHE A 334 -25.56 -7.82 13.21
CA PHE A 334 -25.42 -6.39 12.93
C PHE A 334 -26.42 -5.84 11.91
N ARG A 335 -27.51 -6.57 11.65
CA ARG A 335 -28.61 -6.12 10.79
C ARG A 335 -29.01 -4.67 11.02
N ASP A 336 -29.22 -4.28 12.28
CA ASP A 336 -29.73 -2.95 12.61
C ASP A 336 -28.71 -1.84 12.30
N VAL A 337 -27.40 -2.14 12.36
CA VAL A 337 -26.34 -1.22 11.95
C VAL A 337 -26.34 -1.06 10.43
N VAL A 338 -26.41 -2.17 9.70
CA VAL A 338 -26.46 -2.18 8.22
C VAL A 338 -27.72 -1.47 7.70
N ALA A 339 -28.89 -1.79 8.25
CA ALA A 339 -30.14 -1.08 7.94
C ALA A 339 -30.05 0.42 8.25
N GLY A 340 -29.32 0.78 9.32
CA GLY A 340 -29.05 2.16 9.71
C GLY A 340 -28.26 2.97 8.67
N TYR A 341 -27.50 2.31 7.78
CA TYR A 341 -26.82 2.97 6.66
C TYR A 341 -27.76 3.40 5.53
N LYS A 342 -29.04 2.97 5.56
CA LYS A 342 -30.10 3.42 4.65
C LYS A 342 -29.75 3.25 3.17
N LYS A 343 -29.06 2.16 2.83
CA LYS A 343 -28.71 1.85 1.44
C LYS A 343 -29.93 1.23 0.74
N PRO A 344 -30.24 1.62 -0.51
CA PRO A 344 -31.44 1.14 -1.19
C PRO A 344 -31.46 -0.39 -1.32
N GLY A 345 -32.50 -1.03 -0.78
CA GLY A 345 -32.67 -2.49 -0.87
C GLY A 345 -31.77 -3.31 0.06
N VAL A 346 -31.02 -2.66 0.96
CA VAL A 346 -30.11 -3.32 1.91
C VAL A 346 -30.63 -3.15 3.32
N THR A 347 -31.06 -4.26 3.92
CA THR A 347 -31.53 -4.31 5.31
C THR A 347 -30.64 -5.15 6.21
N ASP A 348 -29.79 -5.97 5.62
CA ASP A 348 -28.85 -6.86 6.31
C ASP A 348 -27.75 -7.28 5.33
N LEU A 349 -26.77 -8.03 5.83
CA LEU A 349 -25.82 -8.76 5.02
C LEU A 349 -26.50 -9.95 4.33
N ASN A 350 -25.98 -10.29 3.16
CA ASN A 350 -26.41 -11.42 2.35
C ASN A 350 -25.24 -12.39 2.23
N PRO A 351 -25.34 -13.65 2.69
CA PRO A 351 -24.22 -14.60 2.72
C PRO A 351 -23.73 -15.00 1.33
N TYR A 352 -24.51 -14.79 0.27
CA TYR A 352 -24.08 -15.03 -1.12
C TYR A 352 -23.27 -13.86 -1.71
N VAL A 353 -23.32 -12.68 -1.09
CA VAL A 353 -22.76 -11.43 -1.64
C VAL A 353 -21.70 -10.84 -0.72
N HIS A 354 -21.97 -10.78 0.57
CA HIS A 354 -21.15 -10.06 1.52
C HIS A 354 -20.18 -11.05 2.17
N PRO A 355 -18.87 -10.99 1.90
CA PRO A 355 -17.90 -11.69 2.72
C PRO A 355 -17.95 -11.12 4.14
N TYR A 356 -18.55 -11.87 5.04
CA TYR A 356 -18.51 -11.59 6.46
C TYR A 356 -18.01 -12.79 7.25
N VAL A 357 -17.46 -12.49 8.42
CA VAL A 357 -16.96 -13.44 9.40
C VAL A 357 -17.89 -13.43 10.61
N VAL A 358 -18.21 -14.62 11.10
CA VAL A 358 -18.85 -14.80 12.41
C VAL A 358 -17.74 -14.76 13.45
N PHE A 359 -17.70 -13.69 14.24
CA PHE A 359 -16.59 -13.44 15.15
C PHE A 359 -17.07 -12.97 16.52
N GLY A 360 -16.52 -13.53 17.59
CA GLY A 360 -17.09 -13.40 18.92
C GLY A 360 -18.17 -14.45 19.20
N ASN A 361 -18.53 -14.56 20.48
CA ASN A 361 -19.53 -15.52 20.95
C ASN A 361 -20.44 -14.83 21.96
N SER A 362 -21.73 -14.89 21.73
CA SER A 362 -22.75 -14.29 22.59
C SER A 362 -22.77 -14.95 23.97
N PRO A 363 -23.13 -14.21 25.04
CA PRO A 363 -23.40 -14.79 26.35
C PRO A 363 -24.45 -15.89 26.26
N GLY A 364 -24.20 -17.03 26.89
CA GLY A 364 -25.16 -18.12 26.90
C GLY A 364 -26.46 -17.73 27.61
N SER A 365 -27.56 -18.31 27.15
CA SER A 365 -28.87 -18.23 27.78
C SER A 365 -28.80 -18.64 29.27
N ARG A 366 -29.81 -18.25 30.06
CA ARG A 366 -29.82 -18.43 31.52
C ARG A 366 -29.54 -19.87 31.98
N HIS A 367 -29.82 -20.86 31.14
CA HIS A 367 -29.63 -22.28 31.43
C HIS A 367 -28.21 -22.79 31.10
N ARG A 368 -27.40 -22.02 30.38
CA ARG A 368 -26.05 -22.40 29.93
C ARG A 368 -24.95 -21.65 30.68
N ARG A 369 -24.94 -21.79 32.01
CA ARG A 369 -24.01 -21.06 32.92
C ARG A 369 -22.51 -21.31 32.67
N LYS A 370 -22.15 -22.34 31.90
CA LYS A 370 -20.76 -22.66 31.52
C LYS A 370 -20.41 -22.28 30.07
N TRP A 371 -21.35 -21.67 29.33
CA TRP A 371 -21.13 -21.23 27.96
C TRP A 371 -19.98 -20.23 27.89
N ARG A 372 -19.08 -20.40 26.93
CA ARG A 372 -17.97 -19.48 26.73
C ARG A 372 -18.43 -18.41 25.75
N ALA A 373 -18.23 -17.17 26.16
CA ALA A 373 -18.58 -15.99 25.41
C ALA A 373 -17.33 -15.15 25.21
N PHE A 374 -17.30 -14.39 24.12
CA PHE A 374 -16.25 -13.44 23.83
C PHE A 374 -16.87 -12.26 23.09
N ASP A 375 -16.58 -11.06 23.59
CA ASP A 375 -17.09 -9.81 23.05
C ASP A 375 -15.91 -9.00 22.48
N PRO A 376 -15.70 -9.02 21.15
CA PRO A 376 -14.57 -8.31 20.53
C PRO A 376 -14.56 -6.80 20.81
N THR A 377 -15.71 -6.20 21.14
CA THR A 377 -15.79 -4.75 21.45
C THR A 377 -15.01 -4.36 22.70
N ARG A 378 -14.87 -5.29 23.65
CA ARG A 378 -14.06 -5.09 24.87
C ARG A 378 -12.57 -5.03 24.59
N HIS A 379 -12.17 -5.43 23.38
CA HIS A 379 -10.79 -5.47 22.93
C HIS A 379 -10.55 -4.52 21.75
N GLY A 380 -11.44 -3.55 21.53
CA GLY A 380 -11.24 -2.45 20.59
C GLY A 380 -11.70 -2.71 19.16
N MET A 381 -12.21 -3.89 18.83
CA MET A 381 -12.93 -4.07 17.56
C MET A 381 -14.29 -3.35 17.60
N ARG A 382 -14.78 -2.94 16.44
CA ARG A 382 -16.12 -2.36 16.29
C ARG A 382 -16.96 -3.23 15.36
N PRO A 383 -18.28 -3.32 15.56
CA PRO A 383 -19.17 -4.00 14.61
C PRO A 383 -18.88 -3.56 13.17
N LEU A 384 -18.89 -4.51 12.24
CA LEU A 384 -18.58 -4.29 10.83
C LEU A 384 -17.14 -3.82 10.54
N SER A 385 -16.20 -3.95 11.48
CA SER A 385 -14.77 -3.76 11.19
C SER A 385 -14.33 -4.73 10.10
N VAL A 386 -13.48 -4.26 9.18
CA VAL A 386 -12.83 -5.11 8.20
C VAL A 386 -12.05 -6.22 8.90
N MET A 387 -12.06 -7.39 8.29
CA MET A 387 -11.28 -8.56 8.68
C MET A 387 -10.51 -9.08 7.48
N ALA A 388 -9.34 -9.63 7.74
CA ALA A 388 -8.53 -10.33 6.74
C ALA A 388 -8.59 -11.84 7.05
N VAL A 389 -8.93 -12.64 6.04
CA VAL A 389 -8.96 -14.10 6.15
C VAL A 389 -7.95 -14.69 5.16
N LEU A 390 -6.90 -15.34 5.70
CA LEU A 390 -5.93 -16.06 4.87
C LEU A 390 -6.32 -17.54 4.83
N CYS A 391 -6.68 -18.01 3.64
CA CYS A 391 -7.13 -19.38 3.39
C CYS A 391 -5.96 -20.40 3.54
N PRO A 392 -6.25 -21.73 3.59
CA PRO A 392 -5.22 -22.75 3.88
C PRO A 392 -4.07 -22.81 2.87
N ASP A 393 -4.31 -22.41 1.62
CA ASP A 393 -3.30 -22.35 0.56
C ASP A 393 -2.22 -21.28 0.79
N LYS A 394 -2.43 -20.39 1.78
CA LYS A 394 -1.58 -19.25 2.17
C LYS A 394 -1.39 -18.20 1.08
N LYS A 395 -2.19 -18.25 0.02
CA LYS A 395 -2.11 -17.34 -1.13
C LYS A 395 -3.39 -16.54 -1.25
N THR A 396 -4.52 -17.19 -0.99
CA THR A 396 -5.83 -16.56 -1.09
C THR A 396 -6.10 -15.77 0.18
N LEU A 397 -6.00 -14.45 0.06
CA LEU A 397 -6.46 -13.50 1.06
C LEU A 397 -7.84 -13.00 0.63
N VAL A 398 -8.80 -13.08 1.55
CA VAL A 398 -10.14 -12.54 1.38
C VAL A 398 -10.37 -11.46 2.41
N TYR A 399 -10.79 -10.27 1.97
CA TYR A 399 -11.30 -9.27 2.89
C TYR A 399 -12.79 -9.47 3.14
N GLY A 400 -13.18 -9.34 4.39
CA GLY A 400 -14.58 -9.33 4.79
C GLY A 400 -14.82 -8.33 5.91
N VAL A 401 -16.00 -8.39 6.51
CA VAL A 401 -16.32 -7.64 7.73
C VAL A 401 -16.67 -8.58 8.86
N TRP A 402 -16.44 -8.16 10.11
CA TRP A 402 -17.08 -8.78 11.26
C TRP A 402 -18.59 -8.51 11.17
N GLY A 403 -19.34 -9.47 10.62
CA GLY A 403 -20.75 -9.31 10.28
C GLY A 403 -21.71 -10.04 11.21
N ASP A 404 -21.23 -11.08 11.89
CA ASP A 404 -22.06 -11.86 12.80
C ASP A 404 -21.33 -12.31 14.07
N THR A 405 -22.04 -12.94 14.99
CA THR A 405 -21.54 -13.44 16.28
C THR A 405 -22.16 -14.79 16.59
N ASN A 406 -21.35 -15.79 16.94
CA ASN A 406 -21.84 -17.12 17.30
C ASN A 406 -22.82 -17.06 18.47
N GLY A 407 -24.00 -17.65 18.28
CA GLY A 407 -25.05 -17.80 19.29
C GLY A 407 -24.76 -18.90 20.31
N ASP A 408 -25.76 -19.24 21.13
CA ASP A 408 -25.76 -20.40 22.02
C ASP A 408 -26.78 -21.48 21.63
N ASP A 409 -27.11 -21.52 20.34
CA ASP A 409 -27.98 -22.45 19.64
C ASP A 409 -27.35 -23.82 19.36
N GLY A 410 -26.02 -23.88 19.23
CA GLY A 410 -25.27 -25.13 19.07
C GLY A 410 -24.92 -25.85 20.39
N GLU A 411 -24.38 -27.06 20.34
CA GLU A 411 -23.96 -27.78 21.55
C GLU A 411 -22.75 -27.15 22.25
N LYS A 412 -21.92 -26.41 21.52
CA LYS A 412 -20.59 -25.94 21.94
C LYS A 412 -20.31 -24.51 21.48
N PRO A 413 -19.50 -23.74 22.21
CA PRO A 413 -19.08 -22.41 21.76
C PRO A 413 -18.06 -22.55 20.62
N MET A 414 -18.57 -22.48 19.39
CA MET A 414 -17.82 -22.65 18.15
C MET A 414 -17.07 -21.38 17.74
N VAL A 415 -16.03 -21.54 16.93
CA VAL A 415 -15.30 -20.47 16.23
C VAL A 415 -14.89 -20.98 14.85
N GLY A 416 -14.60 -20.06 13.93
CA GLY A 416 -14.18 -20.41 12.57
C GLY A 416 -15.36 -20.51 11.61
N GLU A 417 -16.26 -19.54 11.64
CA GLU A 417 -17.44 -19.49 10.76
C GLU A 417 -17.42 -18.21 9.91
N ALA A 418 -17.92 -18.31 8.68
CA ALA A 418 -18.00 -17.20 7.75
C ALA A 418 -19.12 -17.40 6.72
N SER A 419 -19.57 -16.29 6.12
CA SER A 419 -20.53 -16.31 5.00
C SER A 419 -20.16 -17.31 3.90
N LEU A 420 -21.17 -17.83 3.21
CA LEU A 420 -20.98 -18.67 2.02
C LEU A 420 -20.09 -18.01 0.96
N ALA A 421 -20.18 -16.70 0.75
CA ALA A 421 -19.37 -15.96 -0.20
C ALA A 421 -17.87 -16.05 0.14
N LEU A 422 -17.51 -15.79 1.40
CA LEU A 422 -16.14 -15.92 1.89
C LEU A 422 -15.66 -17.37 1.85
N GLY A 423 -16.49 -18.31 2.31
CA GLY A 423 -16.18 -19.74 2.23
C GLY A 423 -15.94 -20.20 0.80
N THR A 424 -16.73 -19.70 -0.17
CA THR A 424 -16.57 -20.02 -1.59
C THR A 424 -15.27 -19.44 -2.15
N ALA A 425 -14.87 -18.25 -1.71
CA ALA A 425 -13.60 -17.65 -2.10
C ALA A 425 -12.39 -18.47 -1.59
N CYS A 426 -12.46 -19.03 -0.37
CA CYS A 426 -11.39 -19.88 0.16
C CYS A 426 -11.42 -21.33 -0.34
N GLY A 427 -12.61 -21.92 -0.45
CA GLY A 427 -12.79 -23.37 -0.64
C GLY A 427 -13.34 -23.76 -2.01
N GLY A 428 -13.76 -22.81 -2.84
CA GLY A 428 -14.48 -23.04 -4.08
C GLY A 428 -15.91 -23.52 -3.87
N LYS A 429 -16.60 -23.90 -4.96
CA LYS A 429 -18.04 -24.25 -4.95
C LYS A 429 -18.42 -25.53 -4.21
N LYS A 430 -17.45 -26.24 -3.64
CA LYS A 430 -17.70 -27.44 -2.82
C LYS A 430 -18.20 -27.10 -1.42
N VAL A 431 -18.06 -25.84 -0.99
CA VAL A 431 -18.60 -25.40 0.30
C VAL A 431 -20.08 -25.05 0.17
N ASP A 432 -20.84 -25.39 1.21
CA ASP A 432 -22.25 -25.09 1.37
C ASP A 432 -22.60 -25.01 2.86
N GLY A 433 -23.87 -24.76 3.20
CA GLY A 433 -24.31 -24.61 4.60
C GLY A 433 -24.10 -25.83 5.50
N ASN A 434 -23.69 -26.99 4.96
CA ASN A 434 -23.34 -28.19 5.72
C ASN A 434 -21.89 -28.65 5.49
N SER A 435 -21.12 -27.96 4.64
CA SER A 435 -19.78 -28.38 4.26
C SER A 435 -18.84 -27.18 4.15
N GLY A 436 -17.90 -27.11 5.08
CA GLY A 436 -16.86 -26.08 5.13
C GLY A 436 -15.48 -26.58 4.67
N ILE A 437 -14.46 -25.94 5.22
CA ILE A 437 -13.05 -26.30 5.10
C ILE A 437 -12.61 -26.93 6.42
N ASP A 438 -12.50 -28.25 6.46
CA ASP A 438 -12.21 -29.01 7.69
C ASP A 438 -10.79 -28.82 8.27
N GLU A 439 -9.86 -28.22 7.53
CA GLU A 439 -8.48 -28.07 7.98
C GLU A 439 -8.34 -26.89 8.96
N ASP A 440 -7.71 -27.10 10.13
CA ASP A 440 -7.41 -26.04 11.11
C ASP A 440 -6.24 -25.15 10.64
N ALA A 441 -6.39 -24.52 9.48
CA ALA A 441 -5.35 -23.79 8.77
C ALA A 441 -5.79 -22.42 8.26
N VAL A 442 -7.01 -21.96 8.57
CA VAL A 442 -7.51 -20.65 8.18
C VAL A 442 -7.16 -19.62 9.25
N LEU A 443 -6.50 -18.52 8.86
CA LEU A 443 -6.21 -17.41 9.75
C LEU A 443 -7.29 -16.34 9.62
N PHE A 444 -8.08 -16.17 10.68
CA PHE A 444 -8.99 -15.04 10.83
C PHE A 444 -8.29 -13.92 11.60
N LEU A 445 -8.21 -12.72 11.02
CA LEU A 445 -7.55 -11.56 11.58
C LEU A 445 -8.53 -10.39 11.69
N GLY A 446 -8.90 -10.03 12.92
CA GLY A 446 -9.74 -8.88 13.24
C GLY A 446 -8.91 -7.64 13.55
N PHE A 447 -9.26 -6.52 12.93
CA PHE A 447 -8.60 -5.23 13.14
C PHE A 447 -9.37 -4.38 14.15
N THR A 448 -8.65 -3.77 15.10
CA THR A 448 -9.22 -2.85 16.09
C THR A 448 -9.19 -1.41 15.61
N GLY A 449 -9.93 -0.55 16.31
CA GLY A 449 -10.01 0.89 16.03
C GLY A 449 -11.24 1.28 15.22
N ASP A 450 -11.61 2.56 15.32
CA ASP A 450 -12.73 3.11 14.56
C ASP A 450 -12.43 3.16 13.07
N GLU A 451 -11.15 3.30 12.71
CA GLU A 451 -10.66 3.32 11.34
C GLU A 451 -10.74 1.96 10.65
N ALA A 452 -10.95 0.87 11.39
CA ALA A 452 -11.18 -0.44 10.80
C ALA A 452 -12.60 -0.59 10.24
N VAL A 453 -13.53 0.33 10.57
CA VAL A 453 -14.93 0.27 10.12
C VAL A 453 -15.09 1.05 8.82
N PRO A 454 -15.53 0.41 7.72
CA PRO A 454 -15.79 1.12 6.45
C PRO A 454 -16.87 2.21 6.60
N GLY A 455 -17.82 1.99 7.51
CA GLY A 455 -18.95 2.89 7.71
C GLY A 455 -19.93 2.86 6.53
N PRO A 456 -20.91 3.77 6.50
CA PRO A 456 -21.95 3.76 5.47
C PRO A 456 -21.41 3.97 4.05
N ASP A 457 -20.34 4.73 3.87
CA ASP A 457 -19.86 5.14 2.55
C ASP A 457 -18.50 4.54 2.16
N GLY A 458 -17.85 3.79 3.06
CA GLY A 458 -16.57 3.13 2.79
C GLY A 458 -16.68 1.69 2.29
N ALA A 459 -17.89 1.15 2.14
CA ALA A 459 -18.15 -0.14 1.51
C ALA A 459 -19.37 -0.06 0.59
N ASP A 460 -19.39 -0.87 -0.47
CA ASP A 460 -20.54 -1.02 -1.36
C ASP A 460 -21.54 -2.01 -0.76
N TRP A 461 -22.24 -1.60 0.31
CA TRP A 461 -23.27 -2.42 0.97
C TRP A 461 -24.42 -2.84 0.03
N ALA A 462 -24.58 -2.18 -1.12
CA ALA A 462 -25.58 -2.51 -2.12
C ALA A 462 -25.00 -3.36 -3.28
N ALA A 463 -23.79 -3.89 -3.10
CA ALA A 463 -23.16 -4.82 -4.02
C ALA A 463 -24.11 -5.99 -4.35
N ARG A 464 -23.95 -6.52 -5.56
CA ARG A 464 -24.77 -7.62 -6.06
C ARG A 464 -24.04 -8.95 -6.11
N ASP A 465 -22.74 -8.93 -5.90
CA ASP A 465 -21.87 -10.10 -5.89
C ASP A 465 -20.68 -9.87 -4.94
N PHE A 466 -20.05 -10.99 -4.56
CA PHE A 466 -18.85 -11.03 -3.71
C PHE A 466 -17.77 -10.07 -4.19
N ASP A 467 -17.47 -10.16 -5.48
CA ASP A 467 -16.43 -9.44 -6.17
C ASP A 467 -16.58 -7.91 -6.02
N ALA A 468 -17.79 -7.38 -6.18
CA ALA A 468 -18.08 -5.97 -6.02
C ALA A 468 -17.95 -5.50 -4.56
N PHE A 469 -18.46 -6.29 -3.61
CA PHE A 469 -18.36 -5.94 -2.20
C PHE A 469 -16.90 -5.98 -1.72
N GLU A 470 -16.19 -7.07 -1.98
CA GLU A 470 -14.81 -7.26 -1.51
C GLU A 470 -13.89 -6.16 -2.05
N ARG A 471 -13.95 -5.88 -3.37
CA ARG A 471 -13.20 -4.77 -3.99
C ARG A 471 -13.48 -3.41 -3.35
N SER A 472 -14.70 -3.19 -2.84
CA SER A 472 -15.05 -1.92 -2.20
C SER A 472 -14.30 -1.71 -0.87
N ILE A 473 -13.92 -2.79 -0.18
CA ILE A 473 -13.21 -2.76 1.10
C ILE A 473 -11.71 -3.10 1.00
N GLU A 474 -11.23 -3.62 -0.15
CA GLU A 474 -9.83 -3.94 -0.41
C GLU A 474 -8.86 -2.78 -0.06
N GLY A 475 -9.23 -1.54 -0.41
CA GLY A 475 -8.41 -0.37 -0.12
C GLY A 475 -8.17 -0.16 1.37
N LEU A 476 -9.21 -0.33 2.18
CA LEU A 476 -9.12 -0.24 3.64
C LEU A 476 -8.42 -1.48 4.21
N GLY A 477 -8.79 -2.68 3.76
CA GLY A 477 -8.16 -3.93 4.17
C GLY A 477 -6.65 -3.93 3.93
N GLY A 478 -6.21 -3.48 2.76
CA GLY A 478 -4.79 -3.35 2.42
C GLY A 478 -4.04 -2.38 3.32
N GLN A 479 -4.65 -1.26 3.72
CA GLN A 479 -4.06 -0.32 4.69
C GLN A 479 -3.94 -0.93 6.09
N LEU A 480 -4.93 -1.69 6.53
CA LEU A 480 -4.93 -2.34 7.83
C LEU A 480 -3.90 -3.48 7.89
N VAL A 481 -3.81 -4.29 6.84
CA VAL A 481 -2.84 -5.40 6.74
C VAL A 481 -1.39 -4.90 6.80
N GLN A 482 -1.09 -3.67 6.35
CA GLN A 482 0.28 -3.11 6.48
C GLN A 482 0.75 -2.96 7.93
N ARG A 483 -0.17 -2.90 8.90
CA ARG A 483 0.17 -2.81 10.34
C ARG A 483 0.58 -4.15 10.93
N VAL A 484 0.30 -5.26 10.25
CA VAL A 484 0.52 -6.61 10.75
C VAL A 484 2.01 -6.92 10.71
N GLN A 485 2.60 -7.05 11.90
CA GLN A 485 4.02 -7.30 12.08
C GLN A 485 4.27 -8.70 12.64
N ARG A 486 5.27 -9.39 12.09
CA ARG A 486 5.76 -10.66 12.62
C ARG A 486 6.29 -10.53 14.04
N ASP A 487 7.00 -9.44 14.34
CA ASP A 487 7.73 -9.27 15.61
C ASP A 487 6.82 -9.24 16.83
N GLY A 488 5.54 -8.86 16.63
CA GLY A 488 4.49 -8.93 17.64
C GLY A 488 4.16 -10.34 18.14
N ILE A 489 4.63 -11.39 17.45
CA ILE A 489 4.36 -12.80 17.80
C ILE A 489 5.53 -13.47 18.53
N THR A 490 6.68 -12.80 18.66
CA THR A 490 7.84 -13.38 19.36
C THR A 490 7.66 -13.41 20.88
N ASP A 491 7.90 -14.57 21.50
CA ASP A 491 8.05 -14.63 22.95
C ASP A 491 9.33 -13.87 23.34
N SER A 492 9.25 -13.07 24.40
CA SER A 492 10.40 -12.36 25.01
C SER A 492 11.53 -13.31 25.48
N ALA A 493 11.44 -14.62 25.23
CA ALA A 493 12.43 -15.63 25.56
C ALA A 493 13.69 -15.61 24.65
N ALA A 494 13.66 -14.92 23.51
CA ALA A 494 14.83 -14.82 22.63
C ALA A 494 15.95 -13.88 23.15
N GLY A 495 15.69 -13.10 24.21
CA GLY A 495 16.67 -12.19 24.82
C GLY A 495 17.82 -12.87 25.58
N LEU A 496 17.68 -14.15 25.94
CA LEU A 496 18.71 -14.89 26.69
C LEU A 496 19.88 -15.36 25.82
N GLY A 497 19.67 -15.54 24.51
CA GLY A 497 20.72 -16.00 23.59
C GLY A 497 21.76 -14.93 23.26
N ALA A 498 21.32 -13.67 23.09
CA ALA A 498 22.23 -12.56 22.82
C ALA A 498 23.12 -12.25 24.03
N GLY A 499 22.58 -12.32 25.26
CA GLY A 499 23.34 -12.12 26.49
C GLY A 499 24.43 -13.17 26.70
N LEU A 500 24.12 -14.46 26.47
CA LEU A 500 25.09 -15.56 26.58
C LEU A 500 26.19 -15.49 25.52
N PHE A 501 25.88 -15.02 24.31
CA PHE A 501 26.87 -14.82 23.25
C PHE A 501 27.87 -13.71 23.60
N TRP A 502 27.38 -12.56 24.11
CA TRP A 502 28.26 -11.48 24.57
C TRP A 502 29.07 -11.85 25.81
N LEU A 503 28.50 -12.66 26.72
CA LEU A 503 29.23 -13.17 27.88
C LEU A 503 30.37 -14.13 27.49
N ALA A 504 30.12 -15.00 26.50
CA ALA A 504 31.13 -15.92 25.97
C ALA A 504 32.25 -15.16 25.23
N VAL A 505 31.91 -14.14 24.45
CA VAL A 505 32.89 -13.26 23.79
C VAL A 505 33.73 -12.49 24.82
N ALA A 506 33.12 -11.98 25.89
CA ALA A 506 33.84 -11.30 26.96
C ALA A 506 34.80 -12.25 27.70
N LEU A 507 34.37 -13.48 28.01
CA LEU A 507 35.24 -14.50 28.63
C LEU A 507 36.41 -14.89 27.73
N PHE A 508 36.18 -15.01 26.43
CA PHE A 508 37.22 -15.36 25.45
C PHE A 508 38.28 -14.26 25.33
N VAL A 509 37.87 -12.98 25.35
CA VAL A 509 38.81 -11.84 25.33
C VAL A 509 39.64 -11.74 26.61
N VAL A 510 39.07 -12.10 27.77
CA VAL A 510 39.81 -12.15 29.04
C VAL A 510 40.83 -13.29 29.05
N LEU A 511 40.48 -14.47 28.51
CA LEU A 511 41.38 -15.62 28.44
C LEU A 511 42.58 -15.41 27.50
N ILE A 512 42.43 -14.60 26.44
CA ILE A 512 43.53 -14.28 25.51
C ILE A 512 44.48 -13.21 26.07
N ARG A 513 44.06 -12.45 27.09
CA ARG A 513 44.89 -11.40 27.72
C ARG A 513 45.65 -11.87 28.97
N LEU A 514 45.50 -13.11 29.38
CA LEU A 514 46.32 -13.66 30.47
C LEU A 514 47.73 -13.99 29.92
N PRO A 515 48.80 -13.42 30.51
CA PRO A 515 50.15 -13.79 30.13
C PRO A 515 50.39 -15.27 30.44
N PRO A 516 51.18 -15.99 29.62
CA PRO A 516 51.46 -17.39 29.87
C PRO A 516 52.17 -17.52 31.22
N MET A 517 51.49 -18.13 32.19
CA MET A 517 52.16 -18.56 33.41
C MET A 517 53.14 -19.65 33.02
N GLY A 518 54.43 -19.32 33.08
CA GLY A 518 55.51 -20.27 32.90
C GLY A 518 55.39 -21.39 33.93
N LEU A 519 55.32 -22.62 33.43
CA LEU A 519 55.60 -23.82 34.21
C LEU A 519 57.11 -23.84 34.50
N PHE A 520 57.46 -23.67 35.77
CA PHE A 520 58.69 -24.14 36.38
C PHE A 520 58.36 -25.11 37.50
#